data_AF-A0A8J2NY97-F1
#
_entry.id   AF-A0A8J2NY97-F1
#
_cell.length_a   1.000
_cell.length_b   1.000
_cell.length_c   1.000
_cell.angle_alpha   90.00
_cell.angle_beta   90.00
_cell.angle_gamma   90.00
#
_symmetry.space_group_name_H-M   'P 1'
#
loop_
_entity.id
_entity.type
_entity.pdbx_description
1 polymer ?
#
loop_
_entity_poly.entity_id
_entity_poly.type
_entity_poly.pdbx_seq_one_letter_code
_entity_poly.pdbx_strand_id
1 'polypeptide(L)'
;MEVRLEQGSDTWKKWVNVPIPVFIKFRFFNITNYDQFEQGVKPRVEEVGPYTYEEKRKKQILAIDKEQDTIRYRQHIHYYFREDLSAGRESDRVILVNVPFVSVAKISSQRTNFQLAHTFTDRTLRDRGERLFNRYTIRQNLFDGFSVQTYVNFLSNPMIQLVGTVNMPISFNGSRFGFYKGRNGSDDGEMVVSSGTRVPEDFGKILSWEGKTRLDFWEGNCNLINGTDGSIFRPFIKKTDILRFYAPELCRSLLLVYVKEVTVKGISGYRFQLPHPKYIFESKDFCFCTPKSKSCLKQGVFDLSPCRDGAPISFSAPHFFQSWEPYLNGVDGLSPSEEKHDTFVDIEPTTGLLLRAIKRVQFNV
;
A
#
# COMPACT_ATOMS: atom_id res chain seq x y z
N MET A 1 5.98 -12.83 32.15
CA MET A 1 6.46 -11.96 31.06
C MET A 1 5.45 -10.83 30.96
N GLU A 2 5.81 -9.60 31.35
CA GLU A 2 4.89 -8.45 31.22
C GLU A 2 4.87 -8.00 29.76
N VAL A 3 3.72 -8.12 29.09
CA VAL A 3 3.50 -7.62 27.74
C VAL A 3 3.02 -6.17 27.85
N ARG A 4 3.96 -5.25 28.07
CA ARG A 4 3.72 -3.80 28.19
C ARG A 4 4.82 -3.02 27.47
N LEU A 5 4.50 -1.84 26.92
CA LEU A 5 5.49 -0.95 26.33
C LEU A 5 6.12 -0.06 27.39
N GLU A 6 6.84 -0.67 28.33
CA GLU A 6 7.56 0.03 29.38
C GLU A 6 9.01 0.27 28.99
N GLN A 7 9.48 1.52 29.10
CA GLN A 7 10.84 1.90 28.75
C GLN A 7 11.88 1.06 29.51
N GLY A 8 12.77 0.41 28.76
CA GLY A 8 13.83 -0.44 29.31
C GLY A 8 13.50 -1.94 29.35
N SER A 9 12.22 -2.30 29.24
CA SER A 9 11.78 -3.70 29.11
C SER A 9 12.31 -4.36 27.82
N ASP A 10 12.32 -5.70 27.78
CA ASP A 10 12.70 -6.45 26.58
C ASP A 10 11.71 -6.21 25.42
N THR A 11 10.41 -6.19 25.72
CA THR A 11 9.34 -5.86 24.76
C THR A 11 9.55 -4.48 24.13
N TRP A 12 9.88 -3.47 24.95
CA TRP A 12 10.20 -2.13 24.47
C TRP A 12 11.41 -2.12 23.52
N LYS A 13 12.52 -2.77 23.91
CA LYS A 13 13.73 -2.82 23.09
C LYS A 13 13.45 -3.41 21.71
N LYS A 14 12.71 -4.52 21.65
CA LYS A 14 12.33 -5.22 20.41
C LYS A 14 11.31 -4.44 19.57
N TRP A 15 10.42 -3.70 20.23
CA TRP A 15 9.45 -2.85 19.54
C TRP A 15 10.10 -1.60 18.93
N VAL A 16 11.03 -0.96 19.66
CA VAL A 16 11.78 0.21 19.17
C VAL A 16 12.73 -0.15 18.04
N ASN A 17 13.43 -1.28 18.18
CA ASN A 17 14.40 -1.77 17.21
C ASN A 17 14.12 -3.25 16.92
N VAL A 18 13.51 -3.51 15.76
CA VAL A 18 13.08 -4.85 15.39
C VAL A 18 14.31 -5.74 15.22
N PRO A 19 14.47 -6.82 16.03
CA PRO A 19 15.70 -7.60 16.05
C PRO A 19 15.78 -8.62 14.90
N ILE A 20 14.69 -8.80 14.15
CA ILE A 20 14.59 -9.75 13.05
C ILE A 20 14.66 -9.03 11.70
N PRO A 21 15.38 -9.58 10.70
CA PRO A 21 15.36 -9.02 9.35
C PRO A 21 13.95 -9.05 8.77
N VAL A 22 13.49 -7.89 8.28
CA VAL A 22 12.25 -7.76 7.52
C VAL A 22 12.64 -7.61 6.06
N PHE A 23 12.00 -8.37 5.17
CA PHE A 23 12.26 -8.29 3.74
C PHE A 23 11.02 -7.87 2.98
N ILE A 24 11.17 -6.91 2.07
CA ILE A 24 10.19 -6.58 1.05
C ILE A 24 10.65 -7.15 -0.29
N LYS A 25 9.73 -7.79 -1.00
CA LYS A 25 10.01 -8.47 -2.27
C LYS A 25 9.11 -7.87 -3.35
N PHE A 26 9.70 -7.07 -4.24
CA PHE A 26 8.98 -6.47 -5.36
C PHE A 26 8.92 -7.45 -6.53
N ARG A 27 7.73 -7.60 -7.10
CA ARG A 27 7.47 -8.32 -8.34
C ARG A 27 6.76 -7.38 -9.29
N PHE A 28 7.16 -7.42 -10.55
CA PHE A 28 6.64 -6.53 -11.59
C PHE A 28 5.96 -7.36 -12.66
N PHE A 29 4.82 -6.90 -13.16
CA PHE A 29 4.17 -7.48 -14.32
C PHE A 29 4.66 -6.77 -15.58
N ASN A 30 5.71 -7.31 -16.19
CA ASN A 30 6.30 -6.79 -17.41
C ASN A 30 5.36 -7.03 -18.59
N ILE A 31 4.99 -5.98 -19.31
CA ILE A 31 4.04 -6.07 -20.42
C ILE A 31 4.76 -6.49 -21.70
N THR A 32 4.32 -7.61 -22.29
CA THR A 32 5.02 -8.26 -23.42
C THR A 32 4.41 -7.92 -24.78
N ASN A 33 3.19 -7.40 -24.82
CA ASN A 33 2.47 -7.06 -26.05
C ASN A 33 1.92 -5.62 -26.06
N TYR A 34 2.68 -4.66 -25.54
CA TYR A 34 2.23 -3.28 -25.36
C TYR A 34 1.71 -2.62 -26.67
N ASP A 35 2.37 -2.86 -27.81
CA ASP A 35 1.94 -2.33 -29.12
C ASP A 35 0.57 -2.87 -29.55
N GLN A 36 0.29 -4.14 -29.26
CA GLN A 36 -1.00 -4.78 -29.56
C GLN A 36 -2.08 -4.33 -28.60
N PHE A 37 -1.72 -4.12 -27.33
CA PHE A 37 -2.65 -3.61 -26.32
C PHE A 37 -3.12 -2.19 -26.65
N GLU A 38 -2.25 -1.31 -27.15
CA GLU A 38 -2.67 0.02 -27.65
C GLU A 38 -3.68 -0.05 -28.81
N GLN A 39 -3.76 -1.19 -29.51
CA GLN A 39 -4.72 -1.46 -30.59
C GLN A 39 -5.99 -2.15 -30.10
N GLY A 40 -6.16 -2.35 -28.79
CA GLY A 40 -7.34 -2.97 -28.18
C GLY A 40 -7.24 -4.48 -27.95
N VAL A 41 -6.08 -5.10 -28.19
CA VAL A 41 -5.84 -6.52 -27.84
C VAL A 41 -5.68 -6.65 -26.33
N LYS A 42 -6.11 -7.77 -25.75
CA LYS A 42 -5.93 -8.06 -24.32
C LYS A 42 -4.44 -8.02 -23.91
N PRO A 43 -4.08 -7.45 -22.74
CA PRO A 43 -2.68 -7.36 -22.32
C PRO A 43 -2.17 -8.73 -21.86
N ARG A 44 -0.91 -9.02 -22.19
CA ARG A 44 -0.13 -10.16 -21.73
C ARG A 44 1.01 -9.65 -20.86
N VAL A 45 1.11 -10.21 -19.65
CA VAL A 45 2.16 -9.87 -18.70
C VAL A 45 3.00 -11.09 -18.33
N GLU A 46 4.25 -10.82 -17.96
CA GLU A 46 5.16 -11.79 -17.37
C GLU A 46 5.61 -11.26 -16.00
N GLU A 47 5.52 -12.09 -14.97
CA GLU A 47 6.02 -11.73 -13.64
C GLU A 47 7.55 -11.73 -13.63
N VAL A 48 8.15 -10.61 -13.25
CA VAL A 48 9.60 -10.44 -13.11
C VAL A 48 9.94 -10.15 -11.65
N GLY A 49 10.82 -10.95 -11.07
CA GLY A 49 11.32 -10.80 -9.71
C GLY A 49 11.44 -12.13 -8.96
N PRO A 50 11.56 -12.10 -7.62
CA PRO A 50 11.52 -10.91 -6.79
C PRO A 50 12.80 -10.07 -6.87
N TYR A 51 12.65 -8.76 -6.71
CA TYR A 51 13.74 -7.86 -6.31
C TYR A 51 13.59 -7.59 -4.81
N THR A 52 14.51 -8.12 -4.04
CA THR A 52 14.42 -8.18 -2.58
C THR A 52 15.21 -7.05 -1.93
N TYR A 53 14.59 -6.37 -0.97
CA TYR A 53 15.23 -5.38 -0.12
C TYR A 53 15.06 -5.79 1.34
N GLU A 54 16.13 -5.67 2.11
CA GLU A 54 16.09 -5.73 3.57
C GLU A 54 15.63 -4.37 4.10
N GLU A 55 14.57 -4.38 4.90
CA GLU A 55 14.06 -3.22 5.59
C GLU A 55 14.67 -3.14 6.99
N LYS A 56 15.33 -2.02 7.29
CA LYS A 56 15.71 -1.67 8.66
C LYS A 56 14.76 -0.62 9.19
N ARG A 57 14.00 -0.99 10.22
CA ARG A 57 12.99 -0.15 10.86
C ARG A 57 13.46 0.26 12.24
N LYS A 58 13.39 1.55 12.54
CA LYS A 58 13.71 2.08 13.88
C LYS A 58 12.67 3.10 14.29
N LYS A 59 12.07 2.90 15.46
CA LYS A 59 11.15 3.89 16.04
C LYS A 59 11.96 4.95 16.80
N GLN A 60 11.78 6.20 16.41
CA GLN A 60 12.26 7.37 17.13
C GLN A 60 11.16 7.82 18.09
N ILE A 61 11.39 7.65 19.39
CA ILE A 61 10.45 8.07 20.43
C ILE A 61 10.53 9.58 20.58
N LEU A 62 9.37 10.24 20.47
CA LEU A 62 9.22 11.68 20.56
C LEU A 62 8.75 12.10 21.96
N ALA A 63 7.86 11.33 22.57
CA ALA A 63 7.38 11.56 23.94
C ALA A 63 6.78 10.28 24.56
N ILE A 64 6.79 10.20 25.88
CA ILE A 64 6.11 9.18 26.68
C ILE A 64 5.27 9.92 27.73
N ASP A 65 3.98 9.68 27.74
CA ASP A 65 3.05 10.23 28.72
C ASP A 65 2.47 9.10 29.57
N LYS A 66 2.96 9.00 30.81
CA LYS A 66 2.51 7.98 31.77
C LYS A 66 1.13 8.31 32.35
N GLU A 67 0.74 9.58 32.38
CA GLU A 67 -0.55 10.03 32.89
C GLU A 67 -1.68 9.80 31.89
N GLN A 68 -1.37 9.73 30.60
CA GLN A 68 -2.32 9.39 29.54
C GLN A 68 -2.14 7.97 29.00
N ASP A 69 -1.13 7.23 29.47
CA ASP A 69 -0.76 5.89 28.96
C ASP A 69 -0.45 5.89 27.46
N THR A 70 0.24 6.93 26.97
CA THR A 70 0.53 7.10 25.53
C THR A 70 2.02 7.22 25.23
N ILE A 71 2.38 6.76 24.03
CA ILE A 71 3.72 6.90 23.45
C ILE A 71 3.59 7.55 22.08
N ARG A 72 4.35 8.61 21.85
CA ARG A 72 4.44 9.29 20.56
C ARG A 72 5.76 8.96 19.87
N TYR A 73 5.73 8.54 18.62
CA TYR A 73 6.92 8.15 17.87
C TYR A 73 6.79 8.36 16.36
N ARG A 74 7.93 8.35 15.66
CA ARG A 74 8.03 8.20 14.21
C ARG A 74 8.80 6.93 13.87
N GLN A 75 8.35 6.16 12.89
CA GLN A 75 9.06 4.95 12.45
C GLN A 75 9.85 5.24 11.18
N HIS A 76 11.18 5.25 11.28
CA HIS A 76 12.08 5.41 10.15
C HIS A 76 12.37 4.07 9.48
N ILE A 77 12.34 4.04 8.15
CA ILE A 77 12.55 2.83 7.35
C ILE A 77 13.64 3.07 6.30
N HIS A 78 14.65 2.21 6.30
CA HIS A 78 15.67 2.14 5.26
C HIS A 78 15.56 0.84 4.47
N TYR A 79 15.78 0.92 3.16
CA TYR A 79 15.72 -0.21 2.23
C TYR A 79 17.11 -0.48 1.66
N TYR A 80 17.61 -1.70 1.87
CA TYR A 80 18.91 -2.15 1.38
C TYR A 80 18.72 -3.29 0.40
N PHE A 81 19.17 -3.11 -0.85
CA PHE A 81 19.01 -4.14 -1.87
C PHE A 81 19.81 -5.40 -1.51
N ARG A 82 19.20 -6.56 -1.72
CA ARG A 82 19.77 -7.88 -1.45
C ARG A 82 19.87 -8.66 -2.76
N GLU A 83 20.97 -8.47 -3.48
CA GLU A 83 21.24 -9.16 -4.75
C GLU A 83 21.22 -10.69 -4.55
N ASP A 84 21.72 -11.18 -3.42
CA ASP A 84 21.75 -12.60 -3.05
C ASP A 84 20.35 -13.24 -2.85
N LEU A 85 19.32 -12.42 -2.64
CA LEU A 85 17.92 -12.84 -2.48
C LEU A 85 17.03 -12.38 -3.64
N SER A 86 17.62 -11.85 -4.71
CA SER A 86 16.92 -11.28 -5.86
C SER A 86 17.11 -12.13 -7.11
N ALA A 87 16.13 -12.10 -8.00
CA ALA A 87 16.21 -12.78 -9.30
C ALA A 87 17.09 -12.05 -10.33
N GLY A 88 17.45 -10.79 -10.05
CA GLY A 88 18.17 -9.91 -10.95
C GLY A 88 18.72 -8.68 -10.23
N ARG A 89 19.13 -7.66 -10.97
CA ARG A 89 19.76 -6.43 -10.45
C ARG A 89 18.80 -5.25 -10.48
N GLU A 90 19.06 -4.23 -9.66
CA GLU A 90 18.25 -3.00 -9.70
C GLU A 90 18.34 -2.25 -11.05
N SER A 91 19.33 -2.56 -11.88
CA SER A 91 19.52 -2.06 -13.24
C SER A 91 18.62 -2.71 -14.29
N ASP A 92 17.97 -3.82 -13.96
CA ASP A 92 17.10 -4.55 -14.89
C ASP A 92 15.91 -3.68 -15.29
N ARG A 93 15.48 -3.77 -16.55
CA ARG A 93 14.45 -2.91 -17.11
C ARG A 93 13.15 -3.67 -17.31
N VAL A 94 12.06 -3.05 -16.91
CA VAL A 94 10.69 -3.55 -17.10
C VAL A 94 9.85 -2.53 -17.85
N ILE A 95 8.89 -3.01 -18.62
CA ILE A 95 7.89 -2.21 -19.33
C ILE A 95 6.61 -2.22 -18.49
N LEU A 96 6.21 -1.04 -18.00
CA LEU A 96 5.06 -0.86 -17.13
C LEU A 96 4.11 0.20 -17.69
N VAL A 97 2.87 0.21 -17.19
CA VAL A 97 1.94 1.32 -17.41
C VAL A 97 2.55 2.60 -16.84
N ASN A 98 2.57 3.65 -17.65
CA ASN A 98 3.05 4.95 -17.27
C ASN A 98 2.01 5.67 -16.38
N VAL A 99 2.09 5.45 -15.07
CA VAL A 99 1.12 5.99 -14.10
C VAL A 99 0.96 7.51 -14.19
N PRO A 100 2.04 8.32 -14.33
CA PRO A 100 1.91 9.74 -14.60
C PRO A 100 1.08 10.08 -15.85
N PHE A 101 1.30 9.37 -16.96
CA PHE A 101 0.53 9.54 -18.20
C PHE A 101 -0.96 9.31 -17.97
N VAL A 102 -1.31 8.17 -17.37
CA VAL A 102 -2.72 7.80 -17.11
C VAL A 102 -3.37 8.77 -16.10
N SER A 103 -2.61 9.23 -15.11
CA SER A 103 -3.07 10.22 -14.13
C SER A 103 -3.42 11.55 -14.79
N VAL A 104 -2.54 12.08 -15.65
CA VAL A 104 -2.80 13.33 -16.39
C VAL A 104 -3.99 13.15 -17.34
N ALA A 105 -4.06 12.03 -18.05
CA ALA A 105 -5.19 11.73 -18.94
C ALA A 105 -6.53 11.70 -18.16
N LYS A 106 -6.56 11.09 -16.98
CA LYS A 106 -7.74 11.07 -16.09
C LYS A 106 -8.09 12.48 -15.60
N ILE A 107 -7.12 13.26 -15.13
CA ILE A 107 -7.34 14.63 -14.67
C ILE A 107 -7.96 15.49 -15.78
N SER A 108 -7.41 15.41 -17.01
CA SER A 108 -7.98 16.11 -18.17
C SER A 108 -9.40 15.64 -18.53
N SER A 109 -9.68 14.34 -18.41
CA SER A 109 -10.98 13.74 -18.74
C SER A 109 -12.13 14.18 -17.86
N GLN A 110 -11.88 14.36 -16.56
CA GLN A 110 -12.94 14.64 -15.60
C GLN A 110 -13.43 16.09 -15.64
N ARG A 111 -12.67 16.97 -16.31
CA ARG A 111 -12.93 18.41 -16.34
C ARG A 111 -13.66 18.89 -17.59
N THR A 112 -13.71 18.07 -18.64
CA THR A 112 -14.30 18.47 -19.91
C THR A 112 -15.31 17.43 -20.38
N ASN A 113 -16.53 17.87 -20.73
CA ASN A 113 -17.50 17.02 -21.46
C ASN A 113 -17.10 16.86 -22.95
N PHE A 114 -15.85 17.15 -23.30
CA PHE A 114 -15.40 17.37 -24.65
C PHE A 114 -14.43 16.25 -25.03
N GLN A 115 -14.90 15.28 -25.82
CA GLN A 115 -14.10 14.15 -26.32
C GLN A 115 -12.79 14.60 -26.98
N LEU A 116 -12.76 15.80 -27.56
CA LEU A 116 -11.58 16.39 -28.18
C LEU A 116 -10.49 16.78 -27.18
N ALA A 117 -10.80 17.04 -25.90
CA ALA A 117 -9.79 17.35 -24.88
C ALA A 117 -8.90 16.14 -24.55
N HIS A 118 -9.47 14.93 -24.59
CA HIS A 118 -8.71 13.68 -24.49
C HIS A 118 -7.74 13.52 -25.65
N THR A 119 -8.25 13.70 -26.87
CA THR A 119 -7.46 13.58 -28.10
C THR A 119 -6.33 14.61 -28.12
N PHE A 120 -6.61 15.84 -27.70
CA PHE A 120 -5.61 16.90 -27.58
C PHE A 120 -4.54 16.59 -26.53
N THR A 121 -4.95 16.11 -25.35
CA THR A 121 -4.02 15.73 -24.27
C THR A 121 -3.12 14.58 -24.70
N ASP A 122 -3.69 13.49 -25.21
CA ASP A 122 -2.96 12.32 -25.68
C ASP A 122 -1.97 12.71 -26.79
N ARG A 123 -2.44 13.44 -27.82
CA ARG A 123 -1.59 13.91 -28.91
C ARG A 123 -0.45 14.80 -28.42
N THR A 124 -0.74 15.79 -27.58
CA THR A 124 0.28 16.72 -27.06
C THR A 124 1.35 15.99 -26.25
N LEU A 125 0.94 15.04 -25.40
CA LEU A 125 1.89 14.24 -24.61
C LEU A 125 2.73 13.33 -25.53
N ARG A 126 2.10 12.69 -26.53
CA ARG A 126 2.80 11.84 -27.51
C ARG A 126 3.77 12.61 -28.39
N ASP A 127 3.41 13.81 -28.84
CA ASP A 127 4.28 14.71 -29.61
C ASP A 127 5.51 15.15 -28.78
N ARG A 128 5.37 15.20 -27.46
CA ARG A 128 6.48 15.43 -26.51
C ARG A 128 7.25 14.16 -26.12
N GLY A 129 6.96 13.03 -26.74
CA GLY A 129 7.65 11.76 -26.53
C GLY A 129 7.08 10.87 -25.43
N GLU A 130 6.02 11.28 -24.71
CA GLU A 130 5.40 10.46 -23.68
C GLU A 130 4.54 9.35 -24.29
N ARG A 131 4.46 8.20 -23.62
CA ARG A 131 3.71 7.02 -24.08
C ARG A 131 2.94 6.39 -22.92
N LEU A 132 1.93 5.57 -23.24
CA LEU A 132 1.14 4.83 -22.26
C LEU A 132 1.99 3.83 -21.48
N PHE A 133 3.02 3.28 -22.12
CA PHE A 133 3.99 2.39 -21.52
C PHE A 133 5.36 3.06 -21.46
N ASN A 134 6.06 2.83 -20.36
CA ASN A 134 7.43 3.30 -20.21
C ASN A 134 8.35 2.13 -19.86
N ARG A 135 9.64 2.31 -20.17
CA ARG A 135 10.67 1.31 -19.90
C ARG A 135 11.74 1.94 -19.01
N TYR A 136 11.72 1.56 -17.74
CA TYR A 136 12.66 2.06 -16.75
C TYR A 136 13.27 0.92 -15.95
N THR A 137 14.39 1.20 -15.27
CA THR A 137 15.01 0.21 -14.39
C THR A 137 14.15 -0.04 -13.14
N ILE A 138 14.37 -1.15 -12.46
CA ILE A 138 13.75 -1.42 -11.15
C ILE A 138 14.04 -0.27 -10.17
N ARG A 139 15.30 0.18 -10.12
CA ARG A 139 15.71 1.30 -9.27
C ARG A 139 14.92 2.58 -9.55
N GLN A 140 14.72 2.91 -10.82
CA GLN A 140 13.99 4.10 -11.25
C GLN A 140 12.50 3.99 -10.96
N ASN A 141 11.88 2.84 -11.21
CA ASN A 141 10.47 2.63 -10.89
C ASN A 141 10.19 2.71 -9.38
N LEU A 142 11.14 2.25 -8.54
CA LEU A 142 10.97 2.25 -7.09
C LEU A 142 11.47 3.54 -6.43
N PHE A 143 12.79 3.76 -6.39
CA PHE A 143 13.41 4.71 -5.45
C PHE A 143 13.93 6.00 -6.10
N ASP A 144 14.66 5.89 -7.22
CA ASP A 144 15.27 7.06 -7.85
C ASP A 144 14.23 7.92 -8.59
N GLY A 145 13.11 7.31 -8.98
CA GLY A 145 12.10 7.89 -9.83
C GLY A 145 12.57 8.13 -11.27
N PHE A 146 11.65 8.50 -12.14
CA PHE A 146 11.92 9.04 -13.47
C PHE A 146 11.26 10.42 -13.62
N SER A 147 11.75 11.25 -14.55
CA SER A 147 11.27 12.62 -14.71
C SER A 147 9.79 12.67 -15.08
N VAL A 148 9.05 13.57 -14.44
CA VAL A 148 7.66 13.91 -14.79
C VAL A 148 7.52 15.37 -15.23
N GLN A 149 8.64 16.01 -15.59
CA GLN A 149 8.64 17.43 -15.94
C GLN A 149 7.74 17.74 -17.14
N THR A 150 7.63 16.83 -18.12
CA THR A 150 6.72 16.99 -19.27
C THR A 150 5.26 17.13 -18.82
N TYR A 151 4.85 16.31 -17.85
CA TYR A 151 3.51 16.33 -17.26
C TYR A 151 3.28 17.58 -16.41
N VAL A 152 4.25 17.96 -15.59
CA VAL A 152 4.23 19.19 -14.80
C VAL A 152 4.06 20.40 -15.73
N ASN A 153 4.88 20.51 -16.77
CA ASN A 153 4.80 21.59 -17.76
C ASN A 153 3.46 21.60 -18.52
N PHE A 154 2.90 20.42 -18.78
CA PHE A 154 1.58 20.31 -19.42
C PHE A 154 0.47 20.82 -18.50
N LEU A 155 0.41 20.35 -17.25
CA LEU A 155 -0.61 20.76 -16.27
C LEU A 155 -0.47 22.24 -15.84
N SER A 156 0.75 22.78 -15.83
CA SER A 156 1.03 24.18 -15.52
C SER A 156 0.78 25.13 -16.70
N ASN A 157 0.44 24.62 -17.90
CA ASN A 157 0.17 25.47 -19.04
C ASN A 157 -1.07 26.35 -18.78
N PRO A 158 -1.00 27.69 -18.94
CA PRO A 158 -2.14 28.58 -18.72
C PRO A 158 -3.40 28.17 -19.47
N MET A 159 -3.27 27.64 -20.70
CA MET A 159 -4.41 27.16 -21.49
C MET A 159 -5.12 25.96 -20.86
N ILE A 160 -4.38 25.10 -20.15
CA ILE A 160 -4.95 23.98 -19.40
C ILE A 160 -5.59 24.45 -18.09
N GLN A 161 -5.05 25.51 -17.47
CA GLN A 161 -5.65 26.11 -16.28
C GLN A 161 -6.95 26.89 -16.59
N LEU A 162 -7.11 27.39 -17.82
CA LEU A 162 -8.35 28.05 -18.27
C LEU A 162 -9.56 27.11 -18.28
N VAL A 163 -9.36 25.79 -18.44
CA VAL A 163 -10.47 24.81 -18.37
C VAL A 163 -10.80 24.35 -16.95
N GLY A 164 -10.14 24.96 -15.94
CA GLY A 164 -10.39 24.76 -14.51
C GLY A 164 -9.09 24.60 -13.72
N THR A 165 -9.17 24.84 -12.41
CA THR A 165 -8.02 24.68 -11.51
C THR A 165 -7.54 23.22 -11.51
N VAL A 166 -6.29 23.03 -11.93
CA VAL A 166 -5.63 21.72 -11.86
C VAL A 166 -4.76 21.66 -10.62
N ASN A 167 -5.17 20.83 -9.66
CA ASN A 167 -4.32 20.48 -8.54
C ASN A 167 -3.23 19.51 -9.03
N MET A 168 -1.98 19.89 -8.83
CA MET A 168 -0.86 19.02 -9.17
C MET A 168 -0.82 17.84 -8.19
N PRO A 169 -0.71 16.59 -8.68
CA PRO A 169 -0.54 15.44 -7.80
C PRO A 169 0.70 15.60 -6.91
N ILE A 170 0.61 15.30 -5.61
CA ILE A 170 1.74 15.41 -4.68
C ILE A 170 2.88 14.48 -5.13
N SER A 171 2.56 13.36 -5.79
CA SER A 171 3.54 12.45 -6.38
C SER A 171 4.42 13.08 -7.47
N PHE A 172 4.03 14.24 -8.02
CA PHE A 172 4.85 14.99 -8.98
C PHE A 172 5.76 16.03 -8.32
N ASN A 173 5.65 16.22 -7.00
CA ASN A 173 6.53 17.12 -6.27
C ASN A 173 8.01 16.69 -6.40
N GLY A 174 8.87 17.66 -6.68
CA GLY A 174 10.27 17.42 -7.05
C GLY A 174 10.45 16.72 -8.40
N SER A 175 9.50 16.90 -9.34
CA SER A 175 9.57 16.57 -10.77
C SER A 175 10.00 15.15 -11.15
N ARG A 176 9.85 14.18 -10.24
CA ARG A 176 10.12 12.76 -10.53
C ARG A 176 9.08 11.87 -9.88
N PHE A 177 8.70 10.79 -10.55
CA PHE A 177 7.77 9.79 -10.05
C PHE A 177 8.49 8.46 -9.85
N GLY A 178 8.22 7.80 -8.72
CA GLY A 178 8.58 6.42 -8.43
C GLY A 178 7.72 5.92 -7.27
N PHE A 179 7.36 4.63 -7.26
CA PHE A 179 6.40 4.08 -6.30
C PHE A 179 6.85 4.22 -4.84
N TYR A 180 8.17 4.20 -4.61
CA TYR A 180 8.83 4.35 -3.31
C TYR A 180 9.78 5.57 -3.28
N LYS A 181 9.63 6.51 -4.23
CA LYS A 181 10.47 7.72 -4.25
C LYS A 181 10.29 8.49 -2.95
N GLY A 182 11.40 8.83 -2.31
CA GLY A 182 11.40 9.56 -1.03
C GLY A 182 11.02 8.73 0.19
N ARG A 183 10.77 7.41 0.04
CA ARG A 183 10.48 6.50 1.17
C ARG A 183 11.72 5.96 1.86
N ASN A 184 12.86 5.93 1.17
CA ASN A 184 14.09 5.38 1.73
C ASN A 184 14.72 6.38 2.70
N GLY A 185 14.82 6.00 3.98
CA GLY A 185 15.28 6.87 5.05
C GLY A 185 14.27 7.92 5.49
N SER A 186 12.99 7.74 5.18
CA SER A 186 11.90 8.57 5.68
C SER A 186 11.14 7.84 6.80
N ASP A 187 10.16 8.53 7.39
CA ASP A 187 9.22 7.95 8.34
C ASP A 187 7.78 7.81 7.81
N ASP A 188 7.00 6.94 8.44
CA ASP A 188 5.59 6.67 8.11
C ASP A 188 4.61 7.70 8.72
N GLY A 189 5.13 8.81 9.22
CA GLY A 189 4.40 9.84 9.95
C GLY A 189 4.42 9.63 11.47
N GLU A 190 4.00 10.67 12.18
CA GLU A 190 3.87 10.65 13.63
C GLU A 190 2.68 9.77 14.06
N MET A 191 2.95 8.82 14.95
CA MET A 191 1.93 7.98 15.58
C MET A 191 1.88 8.24 17.09
N VAL A 192 0.66 8.29 17.63
CA VAL A 192 0.41 8.19 19.07
C VAL A 192 -0.27 6.86 19.33
N VAL A 193 0.31 6.04 20.21
CA VAL A 193 -0.21 4.71 20.56
C VAL A 193 -0.43 4.59 22.07
N SER A 194 -1.33 3.71 22.48
CA SER A 194 -1.44 3.30 23.89
C SER A 194 -0.31 2.35 24.26
N SER A 195 0.28 2.55 25.44
CA SER A 195 1.36 1.68 25.94
C SER A 195 0.85 0.35 26.53
N GLY A 196 -0.46 0.29 26.81
CA GLY A 196 -1.14 -0.89 27.38
C GLY A 196 -0.82 -1.12 28.86
N THR A 197 -0.31 -0.12 29.58
CA THR A 197 0.00 -0.26 31.02
C THR A 197 -1.24 -0.15 31.89
N ARG A 198 -2.25 0.61 31.46
CA ARG A 198 -3.53 0.74 32.18
C ARG A 198 -4.56 -0.27 31.71
N VAL A 199 -4.72 -0.39 30.39
CA VAL A 199 -5.70 -1.29 29.75
C VAL A 199 -4.93 -2.22 28.80
N PRO A 200 -4.67 -3.47 29.21
CA PRO A 200 -3.91 -4.43 28.39
C PRO A 200 -4.51 -4.67 26.99
N GLU A 201 -5.83 -4.52 26.84
CA GLU A 201 -6.55 -4.68 25.58
C GLU A 201 -6.20 -3.58 24.55
N ASP A 202 -5.80 -2.40 25.02
CA ASP A 202 -5.38 -1.26 24.19
C ASP A 202 -3.89 -1.30 23.84
N PHE A 203 -3.15 -2.32 24.26
CA PHE A 203 -1.73 -2.49 23.97
C PHE A 203 -1.39 -2.28 22.49
N GLY A 204 -0.61 -1.23 22.20
CA GLY A 204 -0.13 -0.90 20.85
C GLY A 204 -1.18 -0.30 19.92
N LYS A 205 -2.40 -0.03 20.43
CA LYS A 205 -3.49 0.56 19.64
C LYS A 205 -3.14 2.00 19.27
N ILE A 206 -3.37 2.35 18.00
CA ILE A 206 -3.16 3.70 17.49
C ILE A 206 -4.31 4.59 17.94
N LEU A 207 -3.96 5.71 18.55
CA LEU A 207 -4.88 6.75 19.00
C LEU A 207 -4.96 7.89 17.97
N SER A 208 -3.84 8.23 17.33
CA SER A 208 -3.79 9.18 16.23
C SER A 208 -2.60 8.94 15.29
N TRP A 209 -2.75 9.43 14.06
CA TRP A 209 -1.71 9.48 13.04
C TRP A 209 -1.68 10.87 12.42
N GLU A 210 -0.51 11.52 12.37
CA GLU A 210 -0.33 12.90 11.89
C GLU A 210 -1.30 13.89 12.57
N GLY A 211 -1.47 13.74 13.89
CA GLY A 211 -2.39 14.56 14.70
C GLY A 211 -3.88 14.27 14.49
N LYS A 212 -4.24 13.37 13.57
CA LYS A 212 -5.64 13.02 13.27
C LYS A 212 -6.05 11.71 13.97
N THR A 213 -7.21 11.70 14.60
CA THR A 213 -7.84 10.49 15.16
C THR A 213 -8.69 9.74 14.14
N ARG A 214 -8.95 10.36 12.99
CA ARG A 214 -9.69 9.82 11.84
C ARG A 214 -9.06 10.31 10.54
N LEU A 215 -9.08 9.48 9.52
CA LEU A 215 -8.68 9.83 8.17
C LEU A 215 -9.71 10.79 7.54
N ASP A 216 -9.31 11.41 6.44
CA ASP A 216 -10.11 12.34 5.63
C ASP A 216 -10.27 11.87 4.17
N PHE A 217 -9.93 10.61 3.89
CA PHE A 217 -9.95 10.03 2.54
C PHE A 217 -11.29 9.36 2.19
N TRP A 218 -12.01 8.84 3.17
CA TRP A 218 -13.21 8.03 3.00
C TRP A 218 -14.44 8.71 3.61
N GLU A 219 -15.55 7.98 3.71
CA GLU A 219 -16.77 8.43 4.39
C GLU A 219 -17.05 7.56 5.62
N GLY A 220 -17.77 8.13 6.59
CA GLY A 220 -18.26 7.40 7.76
C GLY A 220 -17.17 6.63 8.52
N ASN A 221 -17.46 5.35 8.81
CA ASN A 221 -16.61 4.47 9.61
C ASN A 221 -15.30 4.08 8.92
N CYS A 222 -15.19 4.27 7.61
CA CYS A 222 -13.99 3.92 6.84
C CYS A 222 -12.81 4.87 7.11
N ASN A 223 -13.10 6.02 7.70
CA ASN A 223 -12.08 6.94 8.22
C ASN A 223 -11.54 6.57 9.60
N LEU A 224 -12.04 5.52 10.25
CA LEU A 224 -11.54 5.13 11.57
C LEU A 224 -10.15 4.51 11.45
N ILE A 225 -9.22 5.01 12.27
CA ILE A 225 -7.90 4.42 12.49
C ILE A 225 -8.06 3.40 13.62
N ASN A 226 -8.07 2.11 13.26
CA ASN A 226 -8.42 1.02 14.16
C ASN A 226 -7.25 0.03 14.32
N GLY A 227 -7.02 -0.37 15.56
CA GLY A 227 -6.05 -1.42 15.89
C GLY A 227 -4.63 -0.88 16.01
N THR A 228 -3.64 -1.74 15.75
CA THR A 228 -2.21 -1.42 15.92
C THR A 228 -1.54 -1.03 14.60
N ASP A 229 -0.23 -0.84 14.61
CA ASP A 229 0.59 -0.68 13.38
C ASP A 229 0.85 -2.03 12.66
N GLY A 230 0.29 -3.14 13.18
CA GLY A 230 0.48 -4.49 12.68
C GLY A 230 1.81 -5.14 13.05
N SER A 231 2.68 -4.45 13.81
CA SER A 231 3.95 -5.01 14.31
C SER A 231 3.82 -5.72 15.65
N ILE A 232 2.75 -5.41 16.39
CA ILE A 232 2.42 -5.99 17.69
C ILE A 232 0.91 -6.18 17.82
N PHE A 233 0.50 -7.16 18.63
CA PHE A 233 -0.88 -7.41 19.01
C PHE A 233 -0.98 -7.59 20.52
N ARG A 234 -2.18 -7.35 21.08
CA ARG A 234 -2.46 -7.55 22.50
C ARG A 234 -2.27 -9.03 22.92
N PRO A 235 -1.96 -9.30 24.20
CA PRO A 235 -1.90 -10.67 24.71
C PRO A 235 -3.29 -11.33 24.80
N PHE A 236 -3.30 -12.64 25.03
CA PHE A 236 -4.50 -13.47 25.22
C PHE A 236 -5.51 -13.44 24.05
N ILE A 237 -4.99 -13.53 22.83
CA ILE A 237 -5.79 -13.55 21.61
C ILE A 237 -6.66 -14.82 21.56
N LYS A 238 -7.95 -14.63 21.28
CA LYS A 238 -8.93 -15.70 21.09
C LYS A 238 -9.20 -15.93 19.61
N LYS A 239 -9.65 -17.14 19.27
CA LYS A 239 -10.06 -17.49 17.89
C LYS A 239 -11.26 -16.67 17.39
N THR A 240 -12.06 -16.12 18.29
CA THR A 240 -13.21 -15.24 17.98
C THR A 240 -12.82 -13.79 17.77
N ASP A 241 -11.56 -13.42 18.02
CA ASP A 241 -11.13 -12.05 17.93
C ASP A 241 -11.04 -11.58 16.47
N ILE A 242 -11.43 -10.32 16.24
CA ILE A 242 -11.13 -9.61 15.00
C ILE A 242 -9.95 -8.70 15.27
N LEU A 243 -8.81 -8.99 14.64
CA LEU A 243 -7.62 -8.17 14.78
C LEU A 243 -7.65 -7.06 13.74
N ARG A 244 -7.35 -5.82 14.15
CA ARG A 244 -7.31 -4.68 13.24
C ARG A 244 -5.91 -4.10 13.23
N PHE A 245 -5.52 -3.54 12.09
CA PHE A 245 -4.29 -2.77 11.97
C PHE A 245 -4.47 -1.66 10.94
N TYR A 246 -3.80 -0.53 11.18
CA TYR A 246 -3.75 0.57 10.24
C TYR A 246 -2.55 0.41 9.30
N ALA A 247 -2.79 0.56 7.99
CA ALA A 247 -1.76 0.49 6.97
C ALA A 247 -1.69 1.87 6.26
N PRO A 248 -0.77 2.77 6.66
CA PRO A 248 -0.67 4.11 6.09
C PRO A 248 -0.54 4.11 4.55
N GLU A 249 0.19 3.14 3.99
CA GLU A 249 0.41 3.05 2.54
C GLU A 249 -0.82 2.62 1.74
N LEU A 250 -1.80 1.97 2.40
CA LEU A 250 -3.11 1.62 1.84
C LEU A 250 -4.21 2.60 2.30
N CYS A 251 -3.85 3.61 3.09
CA CYS A 251 -4.72 4.69 3.53
C CYS A 251 -5.97 4.23 4.28
N ARG A 252 -5.91 3.09 4.98
CA ARG A 252 -7.06 2.55 5.72
C ARG A 252 -6.66 1.54 6.79
N SER A 253 -7.61 1.31 7.68
CA SER A 253 -7.56 0.17 8.60
C SER A 253 -8.03 -1.10 7.89
N LEU A 254 -7.33 -2.20 8.14
CA LEU A 254 -7.64 -3.54 7.68
C LEU A 254 -8.01 -4.42 8.88
N LEU A 255 -8.60 -5.58 8.59
CA LEU A 255 -8.99 -6.54 9.61
C LEU A 255 -8.54 -7.94 9.23
N LEU A 256 -8.21 -8.74 10.23
CA LEU A 256 -7.80 -10.12 10.10
C LEU A 256 -8.71 -10.99 10.97
N VAL A 257 -9.07 -12.16 10.43
CA VAL A 257 -9.93 -13.16 11.08
C VAL A 257 -9.16 -14.45 11.26
N TYR A 258 -9.46 -15.18 12.33
CA TYR A 258 -8.86 -16.48 12.59
C TYR A 258 -9.24 -17.49 11.51
N VAL A 259 -8.28 -18.34 11.13
CA VAL A 259 -8.49 -19.39 10.14
C VAL A 259 -8.12 -20.77 10.67
N LYS A 260 -6.92 -20.93 11.25
CA LYS A 260 -6.46 -22.23 11.73
C LYS A 260 -5.35 -22.11 12.77
N GLU A 261 -5.10 -23.21 13.48
CA GLU A 261 -3.89 -23.38 14.28
C GLU A 261 -2.70 -23.71 13.38
N VAL A 262 -1.52 -23.29 13.79
CA VAL A 262 -0.26 -23.52 13.09
C VAL A 262 0.86 -23.78 14.10
N THR A 263 1.92 -24.45 13.65
CA THR A 263 3.16 -24.56 14.42
C THR A 263 4.28 -23.90 13.63
N VAL A 264 4.96 -22.93 14.25
CA VAL A 264 6.09 -22.21 13.65
C VAL A 264 7.32 -22.45 14.51
N LYS A 265 8.31 -23.16 13.95
CA LYS A 265 9.55 -23.51 14.67
C LYS A 265 9.32 -24.14 16.05
N GLY A 266 8.32 -25.03 16.15
CA GLY A 266 7.96 -25.71 17.40
C GLY A 266 7.03 -24.93 18.34
N ILE A 267 6.67 -23.68 17.99
CA ILE A 267 5.77 -22.85 18.79
C ILE A 267 4.36 -22.91 18.19
N SER A 268 3.37 -23.25 19.01
CA SER A 268 1.95 -23.22 18.61
C SER A 268 1.45 -21.78 18.45
N GLY A 269 0.66 -21.54 17.41
CA GLY A 269 0.10 -20.23 17.12
C GLY A 269 -1.22 -20.30 16.36
N TYR A 270 -1.86 -19.15 16.24
CA TYR A 270 -3.07 -18.95 15.45
C TYR A 270 -2.75 -18.19 14.17
N ARG A 271 -3.24 -18.70 13.04
CA ARG A 271 -3.22 -17.98 11.77
C ARG A 271 -4.44 -17.07 11.66
N PHE A 272 -4.16 -15.80 11.44
CA PHE A 272 -5.13 -14.79 11.06
C PHE A 272 -4.87 -14.31 9.63
N GLN A 273 -5.93 -14.17 8.83
CA GLN A 273 -5.89 -13.79 7.41
C GLN A 273 -6.86 -12.64 7.13
N LEU A 274 -6.66 -11.92 6.02
CA LEU A 274 -7.70 -11.02 5.52
C LEU A 274 -8.96 -11.86 5.21
N PRO A 275 -10.17 -11.42 5.57
CA PRO A 275 -11.37 -12.15 5.21
C PRO A 275 -11.54 -12.13 3.69
N HIS A 276 -12.20 -13.17 3.16
CA HIS A 276 -12.50 -13.23 1.74
C HIS A 276 -13.18 -11.92 1.27
N PRO A 277 -12.72 -11.27 0.19
CA PRO A 277 -13.20 -9.96 -0.22
C PRO A 277 -14.72 -9.87 -0.35
N LYS A 278 -15.39 -10.93 -0.81
CA LYS A 278 -16.86 -11.02 -0.85
C LYS A 278 -17.53 -10.51 0.43
N TYR A 279 -17.09 -10.97 1.61
CA TYR A 279 -17.68 -10.56 2.89
C TYR A 279 -17.43 -9.09 3.23
N ILE A 280 -16.34 -8.51 2.73
CA ILE A 280 -16.05 -7.08 2.90
C ILE A 280 -16.99 -6.25 2.02
N PHE A 281 -17.17 -6.64 0.76
CA PHE A 281 -17.96 -5.89 -0.23
C PHE A 281 -19.47 -6.03 -0.02
N GLU A 282 -19.94 -7.14 0.56
CA GLU A 282 -21.35 -7.36 0.91
C GLU A 282 -21.74 -6.75 2.27
N SER A 283 -20.77 -6.22 3.03
CA SER A 283 -21.02 -5.60 4.32
C SER A 283 -21.82 -4.30 4.19
N LYS A 284 -22.82 -4.12 5.06
CA LYS A 284 -23.60 -2.86 5.15
C LYS A 284 -22.74 -1.66 5.55
N ASP A 285 -21.63 -1.91 6.24
CA ASP A 285 -20.68 -0.87 6.68
C ASP A 285 -19.61 -0.57 5.61
N PHE A 286 -19.74 -1.12 4.40
CA PHE A 286 -18.78 -0.86 3.33
C PHE A 286 -18.90 0.59 2.81
N CYS A 287 -17.91 1.42 3.16
CA CYS A 287 -17.81 2.84 2.80
C CYS A 287 -16.48 3.20 2.13
N PHE A 288 -15.78 2.21 1.56
CA PHE A 288 -14.54 2.42 0.80
C PHE A 288 -14.76 2.71 -0.69
N CYS A 289 -16.03 2.87 -1.06
CA CYS A 289 -16.41 3.45 -2.34
C CYS A 289 -16.92 4.86 -2.09
N THR A 290 -16.26 5.87 -2.67
CA THR A 290 -16.67 7.25 -2.51
C THR A 290 -17.69 7.63 -3.59
N PRO A 291 -18.69 8.48 -3.31
CA PRO A 291 -19.60 9.04 -4.32
C PRO A 291 -18.87 9.82 -5.42
N LYS A 292 -17.64 10.29 -5.13
CA LYS A 292 -16.75 10.97 -6.09
C LYS A 292 -16.21 10.01 -7.16
N SER A 293 -16.20 8.70 -6.89
CA SER A 293 -15.92 7.68 -7.91
C SER A 293 -17.19 7.40 -8.70
N LYS A 294 -17.18 7.59 -10.03
CA LYS A 294 -18.35 7.35 -10.90
C LYS A 294 -18.86 5.91 -10.85
N SER A 295 -18.05 4.97 -10.36
CA SER A 295 -18.41 3.57 -10.13
C SER A 295 -17.46 2.95 -9.09
N CYS A 296 -18.01 2.22 -8.12
CA CYS A 296 -17.20 1.39 -7.23
C CYS A 296 -16.47 0.31 -8.02
N LEU A 297 -15.20 0.07 -7.69
CA LEU A 297 -14.50 -1.13 -8.12
C LEU A 297 -15.23 -2.38 -7.60
N LYS A 298 -15.05 -3.49 -8.29
CA LYS A 298 -15.70 -4.76 -7.96
C LYS A 298 -14.88 -5.54 -6.93
N GLN A 299 -15.48 -6.62 -6.45
CA GLN A 299 -14.94 -7.46 -5.38
C GLN A 299 -13.43 -7.74 -5.55
N GLY A 300 -12.69 -7.52 -4.47
CA GLY A 300 -11.25 -7.83 -4.38
C GLY A 300 -10.31 -6.79 -4.96
N VAL A 301 -10.81 -5.63 -5.42
CA VAL A 301 -9.99 -4.49 -5.83
C VAL A 301 -10.50 -3.23 -5.12
N PHE A 302 -9.61 -2.53 -4.44
CA PHE A 302 -9.93 -1.36 -3.62
C PHE A 302 -9.27 -0.11 -4.19
N ASP A 303 -10.03 0.98 -4.28
CA ASP A 303 -9.54 2.26 -4.78
C ASP A 303 -8.50 2.86 -3.80
N LEU A 304 -7.46 3.52 -4.32
CA LEU A 304 -6.52 4.36 -3.56
C LEU A 304 -6.53 5.80 -4.04
N SER A 305 -7.29 6.12 -5.09
CA SER A 305 -7.34 7.46 -5.66
C SER A 305 -7.63 8.56 -4.63
N PRO A 306 -8.48 8.38 -3.59
CA PRO A 306 -8.76 9.45 -2.63
C PRO A 306 -7.55 9.89 -1.80
N CYS A 307 -6.58 9.00 -1.56
CA CYS A 307 -5.35 9.33 -0.82
C CYS A 307 -4.12 9.48 -1.72
N ARG A 308 -4.30 9.38 -3.03
CA ARG A 308 -3.24 9.51 -4.06
C ARG A 308 -3.58 10.64 -5.04
N ASP A 309 -4.19 11.71 -4.54
CA ASP A 309 -4.53 12.92 -5.30
C ASP A 309 -5.32 12.66 -6.59
N GLY A 310 -6.21 11.67 -6.56
CA GLY A 310 -7.03 11.28 -7.70
C GLY A 310 -6.33 10.40 -8.74
N ALA A 311 -5.04 10.08 -8.57
CA ALA A 311 -4.33 9.11 -9.42
C ALA A 311 -5.15 7.80 -9.51
N PRO A 312 -5.32 7.21 -10.70
CA PRO A 312 -6.07 5.97 -10.88
C PRO A 312 -5.24 4.79 -10.39
N ILE A 313 -5.01 4.71 -9.09
CA ILE A 313 -4.31 3.60 -8.46
C ILE A 313 -5.31 2.87 -7.59
N SER A 314 -5.29 1.56 -7.67
CA SER A 314 -6.03 0.66 -6.80
C SER A 314 -5.11 -0.41 -6.25
N PHE A 315 -5.57 -1.16 -5.26
CA PHE A 315 -4.86 -2.34 -4.77
C PHE A 315 -5.73 -3.59 -4.70
N SER A 316 -5.10 -4.74 -4.81
CA SER A 316 -5.70 -6.06 -4.72
C SER A 316 -4.74 -7.04 -4.03
N ALA A 317 -5.19 -8.28 -3.82
CA ALA A 317 -4.24 -9.37 -3.59
C ALA A 317 -3.49 -9.70 -4.90
N PRO A 318 -2.24 -10.18 -4.83
CA PRO A 318 -1.46 -10.53 -6.01
C PRO A 318 -2.19 -11.49 -6.96
N HIS A 319 -2.02 -11.26 -8.26
CA HIS A 319 -2.73 -11.95 -9.35
C HIS A 319 -4.25 -11.91 -9.22
N PHE A 320 -4.80 -10.88 -8.57
CA PHE A 320 -6.24 -10.78 -8.27
C PHE A 320 -6.79 -12.00 -7.51
N PHE A 321 -5.98 -12.59 -6.62
CA PHE A 321 -6.42 -13.70 -5.79
C PHE A 321 -7.71 -13.35 -5.01
N GLN A 322 -8.74 -14.19 -5.14
CA GLN A 322 -10.10 -14.02 -4.58
C GLN A 322 -10.88 -12.78 -5.06
N SER A 323 -10.41 -12.10 -6.12
CA SER A 323 -11.12 -10.99 -6.74
C SER A 323 -12.16 -11.48 -7.76
N TRP A 324 -12.98 -10.55 -8.24
CA TRP A 324 -13.99 -10.79 -9.27
C TRP A 324 -13.35 -11.34 -10.56
N GLU A 325 -13.92 -12.43 -11.10
CA GLU A 325 -13.35 -13.21 -12.20
C GLU A 325 -12.95 -12.39 -13.44
N PRO A 326 -13.72 -11.37 -13.90
CA PRO A 326 -13.31 -10.52 -15.01
C PRO A 326 -11.99 -9.77 -14.82
N TYR A 327 -11.54 -9.53 -13.59
CA TYR A 327 -10.19 -8.98 -13.36
C TYR A 327 -9.10 -9.98 -13.73
N LEU A 328 -9.31 -11.27 -13.47
CA LEU A 328 -8.39 -12.34 -13.84
C LEU A 328 -8.42 -12.56 -15.35
N ASN A 329 -9.62 -12.63 -15.94
CA ASN A 329 -9.79 -12.90 -17.38
C ASN A 329 -9.39 -11.71 -18.25
N GLY A 330 -9.28 -10.51 -17.68
CA GLY A 330 -8.89 -9.28 -18.37
C GLY A 330 -7.39 -9.15 -18.66
N VAL A 331 -6.54 -10.00 -18.07
CA VAL A 331 -5.07 -9.95 -18.24
C VAL A 331 -4.51 -11.36 -18.36
N ASP A 332 -3.81 -11.63 -19.46
CA ASP A 332 -3.11 -12.90 -19.66
C ASP A 332 -1.78 -12.93 -18.90
N GLY A 333 -1.44 -14.09 -18.31
CA GLY A 333 -0.22 -14.29 -17.52
C GLY A 333 -0.43 -14.25 -16.00
N LEU A 334 -1.69 -14.13 -15.54
CA LEU A 334 -2.02 -14.20 -14.12
C LEU A 334 -2.25 -15.65 -13.66
N SER A 335 -1.77 -16.00 -12.46
CA SER A 335 -1.89 -17.33 -11.88
C SER A 335 -2.11 -17.25 -10.36
N PRO A 336 -3.31 -16.87 -9.88
CA PRO A 336 -3.58 -16.73 -8.45
C PRO A 336 -3.41 -18.03 -7.66
N SER A 337 -2.85 -17.94 -6.45
CA SER A 337 -2.58 -19.07 -5.56
C SER A 337 -2.64 -18.60 -4.11
N GLU A 338 -3.34 -19.34 -3.26
CA GLU A 338 -3.45 -19.01 -1.83
C GLU A 338 -2.06 -18.98 -1.16
N GLU A 339 -1.25 -20.01 -1.36
CA GLU A 339 0.07 -20.12 -0.75
C GLU A 339 0.97 -18.92 -1.08
N LYS A 340 0.93 -18.48 -2.35
CA LYS A 340 1.80 -17.42 -2.87
C LYS A 340 1.24 -16.02 -2.67
N HIS A 341 -0.08 -15.83 -2.62
CA HIS A 341 -0.70 -14.50 -2.74
C HIS A 341 -1.55 -14.08 -1.56
N ASP A 342 -1.81 -14.97 -0.61
CA ASP A 342 -2.58 -14.61 0.58
C ASP A 342 -1.78 -13.73 1.57
N THR A 343 -2.48 -12.91 2.36
CA THR A 343 -1.90 -12.10 3.45
C THR A 343 -2.31 -12.68 4.79
N PHE A 344 -1.32 -13.04 5.61
CA PHE A 344 -1.56 -13.66 6.91
C PHE A 344 -0.54 -13.27 7.96
N VAL A 345 -0.92 -13.48 9.21
CA VAL A 345 -0.06 -13.43 10.39
C VAL A 345 -0.28 -14.67 11.23
N ASP A 346 0.81 -15.26 11.72
CA ASP A 346 0.81 -16.35 12.67
C ASP A 346 1.23 -15.76 14.02
N ILE A 347 0.34 -15.82 15.02
CA ILE A 347 0.51 -15.17 16.32
C ILE A 347 0.49 -16.22 17.44
N GLU A 348 1.43 -16.14 18.38
CA GLU A 348 1.34 -16.91 19.63
C GLU A 348 0.25 -16.29 20.52
N PRO A 349 -0.81 -17.05 20.86
CA PRO A 349 -2.02 -16.48 21.44
C PRO A 349 -1.84 -15.93 22.86
N THR A 350 -0.93 -16.48 23.67
CA THR A 350 -0.75 -16.05 25.06
C THR A 350 -0.14 -14.65 25.12
N THR A 351 0.93 -14.43 24.37
CA THR A 351 1.75 -13.21 24.41
C THR A 351 1.37 -12.19 23.35
N GLY A 352 0.69 -12.60 22.27
CA GLY A 352 0.43 -11.74 21.10
C GLY A 352 1.65 -11.57 20.19
N LEU A 353 2.73 -12.35 20.40
CA LEU A 353 3.95 -12.27 19.62
C LEU A 353 3.74 -12.78 18.19
N LEU A 354 4.20 -12.00 17.20
CA LEU A 354 4.23 -12.44 15.81
C LEU A 354 5.32 -13.49 15.60
N LEU A 355 4.90 -14.71 15.23
CA LEU A 355 5.81 -15.81 14.87
C LEU A 355 6.22 -15.74 13.41
N ARG A 356 5.29 -15.35 12.53
CA ARG A 356 5.48 -15.15 11.10
C ARG A 356 4.44 -14.17 10.59
N ALA A 357 4.84 -13.21 9.77
CA ALA A 357 3.93 -12.28 9.14
C ALA A 357 4.26 -12.17 7.65
N ILE A 358 3.24 -12.29 6.80
CA ILE A 358 3.37 -12.14 5.35
C ILE A 358 2.28 -11.19 4.88
N LYS A 359 2.69 -10.02 4.43
CA LYS A 359 1.82 -9.00 3.84
C LYS A 359 2.09 -8.92 2.35
N ARG A 360 1.05 -9.11 1.54
CA ARG A 360 1.14 -9.13 0.07
C ARG A 360 0.05 -8.25 -0.51
N VAL A 361 0.47 -7.31 -1.34
CA VAL A 361 -0.41 -6.35 -1.99
C VAL A 361 0.07 -6.19 -3.43
N GLN A 362 -0.87 -6.08 -4.36
CA GLN A 362 -0.65 -5.68 -5.74
C GLN A 362 -1.25 -4.31 -5.97
N PHE A 363 -0.52 -3.43 -6.64
CA PHE A 363 -1.03 -2.15 -7.13
C PHE A 363 -1.43 -2.27 -8.59
N ASN A 364 -2.57 -1.70 -8.94
CA ASN A 364 -3.15 -1.73 -10.29
C ASN A 364 -3.46 -0.30 -10.73
N VAL A 365 -3.44 -0.07 -12.04
CA VAL A 365 -3.73 1.20 -12.70
C VAL A 365 -4.88 1.03 -13.68
#